data_AF-A0A6L8E0L2-F1
#
_entry.id   AF-A0A6L8E0L2-F1
#
_cell.length_a   1.000
_cell.length_b   1.000
_cell.length_c   1.000
_cell.angle_alpha   90.00
_cell.angle_beta   90.00
_cell.angle_gamma   90.00
#
_symmetry.space_group_name_H-M   'P 1'
#
loop_
_entity.id
_entity.type
_entity.pdbx_description
1 polymer ?
#
loop_
_entity_poly.entity_id
_entity_poly.type
_entity_poly.pdbx_seq_one_letter_code
_entity_poly.pdbx_strand_id
1 'polypeptide(L)' 'MSGRSQAVRLPKEFRFDVDRVIIRREGRHIVLSPPFKDWEDYFENSTPLPDDVEEILAKMRREELPLEEREPFD' A
#
# COMPACT_ATOMS: atom_id res chain seq x y z
N MET A 1 -21.85 23.29 -10.73
CA MET A 1 -20.46 23.39 -10.24
C MET A 1 -19.80 22.03 -10.37
N SER A 2 -19.16 21.76 -11.51
CA SER A 2 -18.17 20.68 -11.65
C SER A 2 -16.82 21.35 -11.90
N GLY A 3 -15.71 20.79 -11.41
CA GLY A 3 -14.36 21.35 -11.65
C GLY A 3 -13.62 21.95 -10.44
N ARG A 4 -13.95 21.56 -9.20
CA ARG A 4 -13.15 21.92 -8.01
C ARG A 4 -11.84 21.11 -7.86
N SER A 5 -11.58 20.19 -8.78
CA SER A 5 -10.41 19.33 -8.77
C SER A 5 -9.28 19.94 -9.59
N GLN A 6 -8.04 19.82 -9.08
CA GLN A 6 -6.83 20.17 -9.83
C GLN A 6 -6.36 18.94 -10.64
N ALA A 7 -5.79 19.18 -11.82
CA ALA A 7 -5.25 18.12 -12.68
C ALA A 7 -3.86 18.50 -13.20
N VAL A 8 -3.03 17.48 -13.45
CA VAL A 8 -1.72 17.62 -14.09
C VAL A 8 -1.77 16.94 -15.45
N ARG A 9 -1.30 17.62 -16.49
CA ARG A 9 -1.22 17.04 -17.84
C ARG A 9 0.05 16.18 -17.95
N LEU A 10 -0.12 14.91 -18.26
CA LEU A 10 1.02 14.02 -18.52
C LEU A 10 1.51 14.17 -19.98
N PRO A 11 2.82 14.40 -20.19
CA PRO A 11 3.45 14.26 -21.50
C PRO A 11 3.24 12.85 -22.08
N LYS A 12 3.41 12.69 -23.39
CA LYS A 12 3.06 11.44 -24.09
C LYS A 12 3.86 10.25 -23.56
N GLU A 13 5.13 10.47 -23.26
CA GLU A 13 6.11 9.50 -22.76
C GLU A 13 5.83 9.04 -21.32
N PHE A 14 5.00 9.76 -20.56
CA PHE A 14 4.62 9.41 -19.17
C PHE A 14 3.16 8.98 -19.03
N ARG A 15 2.49 8.64 -20.14
CA ARG A 15 1.10 8.16 -20.08
C ARG A 15 1.07 6.74 -19.53
N PHE A 16 0.11 6.50 -18.63
CA PHE A 16 -0.23 5.16 -18.17
C PHE A 16 -1.12 4.46 -19.19
N ASP A 17 -1.04 3.13 -19.22
CA ASP A 17 -1.94 2.23 -19.96
C ASP A 17 -3.17 1.82 -19.12
N VAL A 18 -3.31 2.39 -17.91
CA VAL A 18 -4.41 2.15 -16.97
C VAL A 18 -5.24 3.41 -16.72
N ASP A 19 -6.52 3.24 -16.40
CA ASP A 19 -7.46 4.33 -16.14
C ASP A 19 -7.36 4.93 -14.73
N ARG A 20 -6.64 4.25 -13.83
CA ARG A 20 -6.50 4.63 -12.42
C ARG A 20 -5.06 4.48 -11.97
N VAL A 21 -4.66 5.32 -11.03
CA VAL A 21 -3.34 5.30 -10.42
C VAL A 21 -3.46 5.39 -8.91
N ILE A 22 -2.48 4.80 -8.22
CA ILE A 22 -2.24 5.03 -6.80
C ILE A 22 -1.46 6.34 -6.67
N ILE A 23 -1.87 7.20 -5.76
CA ILE A 23 -1.21 8.48 -5.45
C ILE A 23 -0.67 8.44 -4.03
N ARG A 24 0.61 8.79 -3.87
CA ARG A 24 1.24 8.97 -2.55
C ARG A 24 2.16 10.19 -2.54
N ARG A 25 2.37 10.75 -1.35
CA ARG A 25 3.24 11.91 -1.14
C ARG A 25 4.53 11.48 -0.46
N GLU A 26 5.66 11.86 -1.05
CA GLU A 26 7.00 11.67 -0.49
C GLU A 26 7.66 13.03 -0.28
N GLY A 27 7.53 13.56 0.93
CA GLY A 27 7.96 14.94 1.23
C GLY A 27 7.27 15.95 0.31
N ARG A 28 8.05 16.58 -0.58
CA ARG A 28 7.55 17.55 -1.57
C ARG A 28 7.13 16.92 -2.90
N HIS A 29 7.39 15.63 -3.10
CA HIS A 29 7.08 14.91 -4.33
C HIS A 29 5.70 14.25 -4.25
N ILE A 30 5.03 14.15 -5.40
CA ILE A 30 3.86 13.31 -5.60
C ILE A 30 4.30 12.17 -6.52
N VAL A 31 4.13 10.94 -6.05
CA VAL A 31 4.42 9.72 -6.81
C VAL A 31 3.10 9.12 -7.28
N LEU A 32 3.01 8.90 -8.59
CA LEU A 32 1.90 8.21 -9.25
C LEU A 32 2.40 6.86 -9.75
N SER A 33 1.73 5.78 -9.36
CA SER A 33 2.05 4.42 -9.81
C SER A 33 0.78 3.71 -10.30
N PRO A 34 0.87 2.76 -11.25
CA PRO A 34 -0.26 1.90 -11.56
C PRO A 34 -0.65 1.07 -10.32
N PRO A 35 -1.91 0.61 -10.22
CA PRO A 35 -2.30 -0.36 -9.22
C PRO A 35 -1.67 -1.72 -9.53
N PHE A 36 -1.39 -2.50 -8.49
CA PHE A 36 -1.01 -3.90 -8.65
C PHE A 36 -2.20 -4.70 -9.21
N LYS A 37 -1.91 -5.62 -10.13
CA LYS A 37 -2.92 -6.48 -10.77
C LYS A 37 -3.43 -7.56 -9.82
N ASP A 38 -2.52 -8.15 -9.06
CA ASP A 38 -2.76 -9.22 -8.11
C ASP A 38 -1.65 -9.24 -7.03
N TRP A 39 -1.66 -10.26 -6.19
CA TRP A 39 -0.67 -10.44 -5.14
C TRP A 39 0.71 -10.81 -5.68
N GLU A 40 0.80 -11.52 -6.80
CA GLU A 40 2.09 -11.89 -7.41
C GLU A 40 2.81 -10.63 -7.89
N ASP A 41 2.10 -9.79 -8.66
CA ASP A 41 2.57 -8.48 -9.11
C ASP A 41 2.98 -7.58 -7.94
N TYR A 42 2.24 -7.65 -6.83
CA TYR A 42 2.63 -6.95 -5.60
C TYR A 42 3.96 -7.45 -5.05
N PHE A 43 4.14 -8.76 -4.87
CA PHE A 43 5.40 -9.28 -4.31
C PHE A 43 6.60 -9.07 -5.23
N GLU A 44 6.39 -9.00 -6.55
CA GLU A 44 7.45 -8.71 -7.52
C GLU A 44 7.83 -7.21 -7.60
N ASN A 45 6.84 -6.31 -7.53
CA ASN A 45 7.03 -4.88 -7.85
C ASN A 45 6.87 -3.93 -6.65
N SER A 46 6.50 -4.44 -5.47
CA SER A 46 6.42 -3.61 -4.27
C SER A 46 7.81 -3.18 -3.77
N THR A 47 7.83 -2.12 -2.96
CA THR A 47 9.05 -1.69 -2.29
C THR A 47 9.52 -2.81 -1.35
N PRO A 48 10.79 -3.26 -1.44
CA PRO A 48 11.33 -4.26 -0.53
C PRO A 48 11.16 -3.84 0.92
N LEU A 49 11.02 -4.85 1.79
CA LEU A 49 11.01 -4.60 3.22
C LEU A 49 12.35 -3.96 3.65
N PRO A 50 12.34 -3.04 4.63
CA PRO A 50 13.57 -2.51 5.20
C PRO A 50 14.47 -3.62 5.76
N ASP A 51 15.78 -3.39 5.78
CA ASP A 51 16.76 -4.35 6.33
C ASP A 51 16.50 -4.67 7.81
N ASP A 52 15.91 -3.72 8.56
CA ASP A 52 15.57 -3.84 9.99
C ASP A 52 14.14 -4.36 10.23
N VAL A 53 13.49 -4.96 9.22
CA VAL A 53 12.10 -5.42 9.34
C VAL A 53 11.89 -6.39 10.50
N GLU A 54 12.84 -7.29 10.77
CA GLU A 54 12.73 -8.23 11.90
C GLU A 54 12.68 -7.51 13.25
N GLU A 55 13.51 -6.48 13.44
CA GLU A 55 13.53 -5.66 14.65
C GLU A 55 12.23 -4.84 14.80
N ILE A 56 11.74 -4.26 13.69
CA ILE A 56 10.47 -3.53 13.65
C ILE A 56 9.32 -4.47 14.06
N LEU A 57 9.25 -5.66 13.47
CA LEU A 57 8.21 -6.64 13.77
C LEU A 57 8.28 -7.14 15.22
N ALA A 58 9.48 -7.35 15.75
CA ALA A 58 9.68 -7.73 17.15
C ALA A 58 9.14 -6.64 18.10
N LYS A 59 9.41 -5.36 17.81
CA LYS A 59 8.87 -4.22 18.58
C LYS A 59 7.35 -4.06 18.46
N MET A 60 6.78 -4.46 17.33
CA MET A 60 5.34 -4.41 17.06
C MET A 60 4.59 -5.66 17.53
N ARG A 61 5.29 -6.70 18.02
CA ARG A 61 4.67 -7.93 18.49
C ARG A 61 3.68 -7.59 19.61
N ARG A 62 2.41 -7.78 19.31
CA ARG A 62 1.35 -7.70 20.31
C ARG A 62 1.53 -8.85 21.30
N GLU A 63 1.25 -8.60 22.57
CA GLU A 63 1.13 -9.68 23.55
C GLU A 63 0.13 -10.71 23.02
N GLU A 64 0.59 -11.95 22.89
CA GLU A 64 -0.29 -13.08 22.62
C GLU A 64 -1.12 -13.28 23.89
N LEU A 65 -2.37 -12.83 23.83
CA LEU A 65 -3.30 -13.06 24.92
C LEU A 65 -3.55 -14.56 25.04
N PRO A 66 -3.70 -15.08 26.27
CA PRO A 66 -4.08 -16.47 26.46
C PRO A 66 -5.38 -16.77 25.70
N LEU A 67 -5.46 -18.00 25.15
CA LEU A 67 -6.68 -18.49 24.51
C LEU A 67 -7.86 -18.36 25.49
N GLU A 68 -8.97 -17.81 25.01
CA GLU A 68 -10.20 -17.72 25.77
C GLU A 68 -10.79 -19.13 25.95
N GLU A 69 -11.00 -19.54 27.19
CA GLU A 69 -11.78 -20.75 27.47
C GLU A 69 -13.24 -20.52 27.07
N ARG A 70 -13.78 -21.40 26.23
CA ARG A 70 -15.19 -21.35 25.79
C ARG A 70 -15.93 -22.56 26.29
N GLU A 71 -17.09 -22.32 26.90
CA GLU A 71 -18.07 -23.35 27.20
C GLU A 71 -18.49 -24.02 25.88
N PRO A 72 -18.45 -25.36 25.78
CA PRO A 72 -19.01 -26.08 24.64
C PRO A 72 -20.51 -25.78 24.52
N PHE A 73 -21.02 -25.70 23.29
CA PHE A 73 -22.46 -25.69 23.08
C PHE A 73 -22.97 -27.13 23.24
N ASP A 74 -23.97 -27.33 24.10
CA ASP A 74 -24.74 -28.58 24.21
C ASP A 74 -25.49 -28.92 22.91
#